data_AF-A0AAN6TJV6-F1
#
_entry.id   AF-A0AAN6TJV6-F1
#
_cell.length_a   1.000
_cell.length_b   1.000
_cell.length_c   1.000
_cell.angle_alpha   90.00
_cell.angle_beta   90.00
_cell.angle_gamma   90.00
#
_symmetry.space_group_name_H-M   'P 1'
#
loop_
_entity.id
_entity.type
_entity.pdbx_description
1 polymer ?
#
loop_
_entity_poly.entity_id
_entity_poly.type
_entity_poly.pdbx_seq_one_letter_code
_entity_poly.pdbx_strand_id
1 'polypeptide(L)'
;MDPSSQNAGSSRSSTLSVDDDLPAEQTAMLRPGPSEPSVAAPAEPPAVADSGASPGPPSPPAKKPEPKLCGVCSAQPGKYKCPRCSMPYCSVACNKQHKENHPPDPPPPERQPEAQNPTPTQESAAATDDDPYTILLDHREAFARLFQKYPTLAAELNRIQQATLPPPAADDDTNGRHNQQQRRGQGRAVPWTRDVGLRKGAAALRKARTDPSETGDGVREFCELVLFLLSKQEEQQKEKEKRGVIGRVREEVAAEEMGVIERLLREEGG
;
A
#
# COMPACT_ATOMS: atom_id res chain seq x y z
N MET A 1 -7.67 11.30 -84.46
CA MET A 1 -6.61 10.69 -83.62
C MET A 1 -7.30 10.20 -82.36
N ASP A 2 -7.53 8.89 -82.30
CA ASP A 2 -7.86 8.07 -81.13
C ASP A 2 -6.77 8.16 -80.03
N PRO A 3 -7.00 7.79 -78.75
CA PRO A 3 -7.58 6.50 -78.30
C PRO A 3 -8.80 6.63 -77.36
N SER A 4 -9.84 5.81 -77.45
CA SER A 4 -9.96 4.35 -77.20
C SER A 4 -9.77 3.97 -75.73
N SER A 5 -10.90 3.66 -75.05
CA SER A 5 -11.30 2.29 -74.63
C SER A 5 -10.90 2.00 -73.17
N GLN A 6 -11.66 1.39 -72.28
CA GLN A 6 -12.90 0.61 -72.36
C GLN A 6 -13.56 0.57 -70.97
N ASN A 7 -14.89 0.54 -70.99
CA ASN A 7 -15.78 0.21 -69.90
C ASN A 7 -16.02 -1.31 -69.88
N ALA A 8 -15.86 -1.95 -68.73
CA ALA A 8 -16.33 -3.30 -68.41
C ALA A 8 -16.80 -3.22 -66.94
N GLY A 9 -17.94 -3.73 -66.51
CA GLY A 9 -18.73 -4.86 -66.99
C GLY A 9 -19.18 -5.60 -65.72
N SER A 10 -20.49 -5.64 -65.49
CA SER A 10 -21.16 -6.13 -64.29
C SER A 10 -20.91 -7.59 -63.88
N SER A 11 -21.23 -7.84 -62.61
CA SER A 11 -21.84 -9.08 -62.07
C SER A 11 -20.97 -10.32 -61.90
N ARG A 12 -20.81 -10.75 -60.64
CA ARG A 12 -21.66 -11.81 -60.05
C ARG A 12 -21.25 -12.14 -58.61
N SER A 13 -22.27 -12.23 -57.74
CA SER A 13 -22.21 -12.86 -56.42
C SER A 13 -21.81 -14.33 -56.52
N SER A 14 -21.02 -14.81 -55.56
CA SER A 14 -21.02 -16.20 -55.11
C SER A 14 -20.62 -16.26 -53.64
N THR A 15 -21.65 -16.29 -52.79
CA THR A 15 -21.63 -16.81 -51.42
C THR A 15 -21.47 -18.33 -51.48
N LEU A 16 -20.48 -18.88 -50.78
CA LEU A 16 -20.41 -20.30 -50.47
C LEU A 16 -20.43 -20.46 -48.95
N SER A 17 -21.63 -20.77 -48.47
CA SER A 17 -21.90 -21.38 -47.18
C SER A 17 -21.35 -22.81 -47.16
N VAL A 18 -20.73 -23.20 -46.07
CA VAL A 18 -20.59 -24.60 -45.67
C VAL A 18 -21.14 -24.71 -44.25
N ASP A 19 -22.37 -25.18 -44.20
CA ASP A 19 -23.02 -25.78 -43.05
C ASP A 19 -22.36 -27.13 -42.75
N ASP A 20 -21.95 -27.39 -41.51
CA ASP A 20 -21.78 -28.76 -40.99
C ASP A 20 -22.15 -28.79 -39.50
N ASP A 21 -23.40 -29.17 -39.29
CA ASP A 21 -23.93 -30.15 -38.34
C ASP A 21 -23.45 -30.13 -36.87
N LEU A 22 -24.30 -29.56 -36.01
CA LEU A 22 -24.54 -30.03 -34.65
C LEU A 22 -25.48 -31.24 -34.71
N PRO A 23 -25.40 -32.16 -33.73
CA PRO A 23 -26.55 -32.20 -32.84
C PRO A 23 -26.20 -32.22 -31.36
N ALA A 24 -27.02 -31.47 -30.63
CA ALA A 24 -27.16 -31.48 -29.19
C ALA A 24 -27.93 -32.73 -28.74
N GLU A 25 -27.44 -33.43 -27.72
CA GLU A 25 -28.28 -34.26 -26.87
C GLU A 25 -28.64 -33.50 -25.58
N GLN A 26 -29.93 -33.20 -25.48
CA GLN A 26 -30.61 -32.84 -24.24
C GLN A 26 -31.06 -34.12 -23.54
N THR A 27 -30.64 -34.31 -22.29
CA THR A 27 -31.35 -35.10 -21.27
C THR A 27 -31.45 -34.17 -20.06
N ALA A 28 -32.59 -33.51 -19.87
CA ALA A 28 -33.78 -33.98 -19.16
C ALA A 28 -33.56 -34.17 -17.64
N MET A 29 -34.09 -33.19 -16.89
CA MET A 29 -34.91 -33.35 -15.69
C MET A 29 -34.29 -34.16 -14.52
N LEU A 30 -34.09 -33.51 -13.35
CA LEU A 30 -34.76 -33.87 -12.08
C LEU A 30 -34.27 -32.95 -10.94
N ARG A 31 -35.09 -31.97 -10.57
CA ARG A 31 -35.14 -31.41 -9.22
C ARG A 31 -36.09 -32.28 -8.38
N PRO A 32 -35.75 -32.56 -7.13
CA PRO A 32 -36.76 -32.68 -6.08
C PRO A 32 -36.57 -31.57 -5.03
N GLY A 33 -37.71 -31.05 -4.58
CA GLY A 33 -37.83 -30.00 -3.56
C GLY A 33 -37.55 -30.48 -2.13
N PRO A 34 -37.87 -29.62 -1.14
CA PRO A 34 -37.30 -29.65 0.20
C PRO A 34 -38.01 -30.64 1.13
N SER A 35 -37.29 -31.13 2.12
CA SER A 35 -37.85 -31.84 3.28
C SER A 35 -37.16 -31.37 4.55
N GLU A 36 -37.89 -30.58 5.35
CA GLU A 36 -37.69 -30.51 6.80
C GLU A 36 -38.14 -31.84 7.43
N PRO A 37 -37.60 -32.19 8.61
CA PRO A 37 -38.48 -32.10 9.77
C PRO A 37 -37.81 -31.57 11.05
N SER A 38 -38.59 -30.72 11.71
CA SER A 38 -38.64 -30.43 13.15
C SER A 38 -38.57 -31.69 14.03
N VAL A 39 -37.71 -31.70 15.07
CA VAL A 39 -38.12 -31.80 16.50
C VAL A 39 -36.94 -31.69 17.50
N ALA A 40 -37.21 -30.93 18.57
CA ALA A 40 -36.85 -31.12 19.98
C ALA A 40 -35.39 -30.92 20.49
N ALA A 41 -35.31 -29.98 21.44
CA ALA A 41 -34.20 -29.62 22.33
C ALA A 41 -34.08 -30.57 23.56
N PRO A 42 -33.42 -30.16 24.67
CA PRO A 42 -31.99 -29.96 24.90
C PRO A 42 -31.45 -30.89 26.02
N ALA A 43 -30.13 -30.99 26.17
CA ALA A 43 -29.49 -31.60 27.34
C ALA A 43 -28.46 -30.63 27.95
N GLU A 44 -28.69 -30.28 29.22
CA GLU A 44 -27.78 -29.54 30.10
C GLU A 44 -26.47 -30.32 30.36
N PRO A 45 -25.40 -29.58 30.71
CA PRO A 45 -24.63 -29.96 31.88
C PRO A 45 -24.31 -28.78 32.85
N PRO A 46 -23.87 -29.08 34.09
CA PRO A 46 -24.38 -28.42 35.29
C PRO A 46 -23.37 -27.55 36.05
N ALA A 47 -23.91 -26.95 37.12
CA ALA A 47 -23.30 -26.70 38.42
C ALA A 47 -22.36 -25.50 38.60
N VAL A 48 -22.92 -24.51 39.29
CA VAL A 48 -22.25 -23.45 40.04
C VAL A 48 -21.76 -23.97 41.41
N ALA A 49 -20.52 -23.64 41.77
CA ALA A 49 -19.96 -23.66 43.13
C ALA A 49 -18.93 -22.51 43.15
N ASP A 50 -19.16 -21.39 43.83
CA ASP A 50 -19.09 -21.10 45.27
C ASP A 50 -17.67 -21.17 45.90
N SER A 51 -17.41 -20.11 46.69
CA SER A 51 -16.39 -19.93 47.71
C SER A 51 -14.95 -19.58 47.31
N GLY A 52 -14.46 -18.45 47.85
CA GLY A 52 -13.02 -18.17 47.90
C GLY A 52 -12.57 -16.75 48.25
N ALA A 53 -13.26 -16.02 49.14
CA ALA A 53 -12.74 -14.77 49.71
C ALA A 53 -12.00 -15.04 51.04
N SER A 54 -10.71 -14.67 51.12
CA SER A 54 -10.06 -14.28 52.38
C SER A 54 -8.79 -13.44 52.16
N PRO A 55 -8.39 -12.63 53.16
CA PRO A 55 -7.70 -11.36 52.96
C PRO A 55 -6.17 -11.47 53.19
N GLY A 56 -5.40 -10.72 52.40
CA GLY A 56 -3.97 -10.52 52.62
C GLY A 56 -3.67 -9.21 53.38
N PRO A 57 -2.86 -9.22 54.45
CA PRO A 57 -2.43 -8.04 55.21
C PRO A 57 -1.24 -7.29 54.53
N PRO A 58 -0.83 -6.11 55.05
CA PRO A 58 -0.55 -4.92 54.23
C PRO A 58 0.90 -4.76 53.72
N SER A 59 0.98 -3.92 52.69
CA SER A 59 2.18 -3.44 51.99
C SER A 59 3.25 -2.80 52.89
N PRO A 60 4.54 -2.86 52.49
CA PRO A 60 5.52 -1.84 52.83
C PRO A 60 5.50 -0.68 51.79
N PRO A 61 5.62 0.58 52.22
CA PRO A 61 5.36 1.75 51.37
C PRO A 61 6.54 2.09 50.45
N ALA A 62 6.29 2.08 49.14
CA ALA A 62 7.13 2.74 48.16
C ALA A 62 7.06 4.27 48.38
N LYS A 63 8.22 4.91 48.53
CA LYS A 63 8.38 6.36 48.70
C LYS A 63 7.71 7.10 47.54
N LYS A 64 6.64 7.84 47.82
CA LYS A 64 6.00 8.76 46.86
C LYS A 64 6.94 9.96 46.65
N PRO A 65 7.18 10.44 45.42
CA PRO A 65 7.91 11.68 45.19
C PRO A 65 7.12 12.86 45.76
N GLU A 66 7.81 13.77 46.47
CA GLU A 66 7.19 14.96 47.06
C GLU A 66 6.42 15.77 46.00
N PRO A 67 5.19 16.23 46.31
CA PRO A 67 4.40 16.99 45.37
C PRO A 67 5.03 18.36 45.15
N LYS A 68 5.44 18.65 43.91
CA LYS A 68 5.98 19.95 43.52
C LYS A 68 4.96 21.05 43.86
N LEU A 69 5.36 21.99 44.72
CA LEU A 69 4.53 23.10 45.17
C LEU A 69 4.18 24.04 44.00
N CYS A 70 3.07 24.75 44.13
CA CYS A 70 2.63 25.72 43.13
C CYS A 70 3.70 26.81 42.93
N GLY A 71 4.15 27.02 41.69
CA GLY A 71 5.14 28.06 41.36
C GLY A 71 4.65 29.50 41.46
N VAL A 72 3.39 29.71 41.85
CA VAL A 72 2.76 31.04 41.97
C VAL A 72 2.60 31.45 43.43
N CYS A 73 2.02 30.58 44.25
CA CYS A 73 1.77 30.87 45.67
C CYS A 73 2.62 30.07 46.64
N SER A 74 3.36 29.06 46.17
CA SER A 74 4.22 28.12 46.93
C SER A 74 3.61 27.46 48.17
N ALA A 75 2.34 27.71 48.47
CA ALA A 75 1.66 27.27 49.69
C ALA A 75 0.96 25.90 49.54
N GLN A 76 0.64 25.51 48.31
CA GLN A 76 -0.16 24.31 48.03
C GLN A 76 0.48 23.47 46.93
N PRO A 77 0.32 22.13 46.96
CA PRO A 77 0.83 21.26 45.91
C PRO A 77 0.18 21.61 44.56
N GLY A 78 0.98 21.65 43.50
CA GLY A 78 0.51 22.00 42.17
C GLY A 78 -0.33 20.88 41.55
N LYS A 79 -1.66 21.01 41.61
CA LYS A 79 -2.62 20.05 41.05
C LYS A 79 -2.61 20.01 39.52
N TYR A 80 -2.19 21.10 38.87
CA TYR A 80 -2.24 21.26 37.42
C TYR A 80 -0.93 21.86 36.88
N LYS A 81 -0.68 21.77 35.56
CA LYS A 81 0.54 22.27 34.88
C LYS A 81 0.18 23.22 33.75
N CYS A 82 0.99 24.26 33.54
CA CYS A 82 0.81 25.20 32.42
C CYS A 82 1.29 24.59 31.09
N PRO A 83 0.52 24.66 29.98
CA PRO A 83 0.95 24.12 28.68
C PRO A 83 2.06 24.92 28.00
N ARG A 84 2.32 26.16 28.43
CA ARG A 84 3.35 27.05 27.82
C ARG A 84 4.74 26.90 28.45
N CYS A 85 4.80 26.67 29.76
CA CYS A 85 6.08 26.59 30.49
C CYS A 85 6.18 25.39 31.46
N SER A 86 5.18 24.51 31.50
CA SER A 86 5.11 23.31 32.36
C SER A 86 5.17 23.55 33.88
N MET A 87 5.08 24.81 34.33
CA MET A 87 5.09 25.19 35.74
C MET A 87 3.84 24.67 36.48
N PRO A 88 4.00 24.06 37.68
CA PRO A 88 2.88 23.54 38.46
C PRO A 88 2.09 24.66 39.17
N TYR A 89 0.76 24.59 39.14
CA TYR A 89 -0.14 25.53 39.83
C TYR A 89 -1.25 24.81 40.60
N CYS A 90 -1.72 25.40 41.70
CA CYS A 90 -2.72 24.77 42.57
C CYS A 90 -4.18 25.06 42.16
N SER A 91 -4.45 26.24 41.58
CA SER A 91 -5.82 26.68 41.25
C SER A 91 -5.88 27.61 40.03
N VAL A 92 -7.09 27.83 39.52
CA VAL A 92 -7.34 28.73 38.37
C VAL A 92 -6.94 30.18 38.68
N ALA A 93 -7.02 30.62 39.93
CA ALA A 93 -6.54 31.95 40.35
C ALA A 93 -5.03 32.08 40.13
N CYS A 94 -4.26 31.05 40.52
CA CYS A 94 -2.82 31.00 40.26
C CYS A 94 -2.51 30.89 38.75
N ASN A 95 -3.34 30.21 37.96
CA ASN A 95 -3.18 30.15 36.51
C ASN A 95 -3.35 31.53 35.86
N LYS A 96 -4.34 32.33 36.30
CA LYS A 96 -4.53 33.70 35.79
C LYS A 96 -3.33 34.59 36.14
N GLN A 97 -2.89 34.59 37.39
CA GLN A 97 -1.71 35.35 37.83
C GLN A 97 -0.45 34.93 37.06
N HIS A 98 -0.29 33.62 36.80
CA HIS A 98 0.82 33.07 36.04
C HIS A 98 0.80 33.49 34.55
N LYS A 99 -0.38 33.58 33.94
CA LYS A 99 -0.53 34.03 32.55
C LYS A 99 -0.21 35.50 32.38
N GLU A 100 -0.57 36.34 33.35
CA GLU A 100 -0.33 37.79 33.32
C GLU A 100 1.14 38.14 33.51
N ASN A 101 1.87 37.34 34.31
CA ASN A 101 3.30 37.53 34.59
C ASN A 101 4.18 36.46 33.91
N HIS A 102 3.69 35.87 32.81
CA HIS A 102 4.46 34.87 32.09
C HIS A 102 5.70 35.54 31.48
N PRO A 103 6.91 35.01 31.70
CA PRO A 103 8.09 35.57 31.07
C PRO A 103 7.89 35.57 29.53
N PRO A 104 8.26 36.65 28.83
CA PRO A 104 8.21 36.67 27.39
C PRO A 104 9.03 35.51 26.83
N ASP A 105 8.51 34.91 25.75
CA ASP A 105 9.13 33.80 25.02
C ASP A 105 10.64 34.08 24.82
N PRO A 106 11.56 33.17 25.14
CA PRO A 106 12.93 33.33 24.67
C PRO A 106 12.88 33.48 23.14
N PRO A 107 13.60 34.46 22.55
CA PRO A 107 13.57 34.65 21.11
C PRO A 107 13.93 33.34 20.42
N PRO A 108 13.22 32.97 19.33
CA PRO A 108 13.61 31.82 18.52
C PRO A 108 15.11 31.93 18.20
N PRO A 109 15.90 30.85 18.32
CA PRO A 109 17.28 30.89 17.90
C PRO A 109 17.35 31.43 16.47
N GLU A 110 18.07 32.53 16.30
CA GLU A 110 18.29 33.18 15.01
C GLU A 110 18.74 32.14 13.99
N ARG A 111 17.97 32.03 12.90
CA ARG A 111 18.40 31.30 11.72
C ARG A 111 19.66 31.99 11.20
N GLN A 112 20.80 31.33 11.40
CA GLN A 112 22.02 31.65 10.68
C GLN A 112 21.76 31.51 9.17
N PRO A 113 22.40 32.34 8.35
CA PRO A 113 22.00 32.58 6.96
C PRO A 113 22.04 31.29 6.13
N GLU A 114 20.93 31.06 5.44
CA GLU A 114 20.70 30.06 4.41
C GLU A 114 21.63 30.33 3.21
N ALA A 115 22.89 29.97 3.35
CA ALA A 115 23.82 29.76 2.25
C ALA A 115 23.88 28.27 1.96
N GLN A 116 22.83 27.77 1.30
CA GLN A 116 22.86 26.67 0.34
C GLN A 116 21.40 26.36 -0.02
N ASN A 117 20.99 26.87 -1.16
CA ASN A 117 20.06 26.17 -2.00
C ASN A 117 20.84 24.98 -2.58
N PRO A 118 20.71 23.73 -2.12
CA PRO A 118 20.68 22.68 -3.10
C PRO A 118 19.38 22.92 -3.83
N THR A 119 19.50 23.46 -5.04
CA THR A 119 18.71 23.02 -6.18
C THR A 119 18.25 21.57 -5.92
N PRO A 120 17.03 21.17 -6.28
CA PRO A 120 16.76 19.76 -6.49
C PRO A 120 17.64 19.32 -7.67
N THR A 121 18.94 19.15 -7.41
CA THR A 121 19.78 18.13 -8.00
C THR A 121 18.94 16.91 -7.76
N GLN A 122 18.27 16.50 -8.83
CA GLN A 122 17.82 15.16 -9.00
C GLN A 122 18.98 14.31 -8.51
N GLU A 123 18.84 13.81 -7.28
CA GLU A 123 19.55 12.64 -6.86
C GLU A 123 19.16 11.61 -7.90
N SER A 124 19.97 11.54 -8.95
CA SER A 124 20.51 10.29 -9.43
C SER A 124 20.99 9.57 -8.18
N ALA A 125 20.03 8.99 -7.44
CA ALA A 125 20.24 7.70 -6.82
C ALA A 125 20.99 6.95 -7.89
N ALA A 126 22.24 6.60 -7.60
CA ALA A 126 22.92 5.58 -8.35
C ALA A 126 21.94 4.42 -8.30
N ALA A 127 21.13 4.28 -9.36
CA ALA A 127 20.24 3.18 -9.56
C ALA A 127 21.22 2.03 -9.60
N THR A 128 21.33 1.33 -8.48
CA THR A 128 21.83 -0.03 -8.51
C THR A 128 21.01 -0.70 -9.60
N ASP A 129 21.69 -1.35 -10.56
CA ASP A 129 21.07 -2.08 -11.70
C ASP A 129 19.97 -3.06 -11.23
N ASP A 130 19.88 -3.31 -9.92
CA ASP A 130 18.97 -4.20 -9.22
C ASP A 130 17.63 -3.62 -8.75
N ASP A 131 17.26 -2.35 -9.02
CA ASP A 131 15.90 -1.91 -8.68
C ASP A 131 14.85 -2.56 -9.61
N PRO A 132 13.93 -3.41 -9.07
CA PRO A 132 12.94 -4.14 -9.86
C PRO A 132 11.84 -3.26 -10.48
N TYR A 133 11.85 -1.94 -10.27
CA TYR A 133 10.88 -1.01 -10.87
C TYR A 133 11.47 -0.12 -11.95
N THR A 134 12.77 -0.23 -12.24
CA THR A 134 13.46 0.56 -13.29
C THR A 134 12.86 0.34 -14.67
N ILE A 135 12.40 -0.88 -14.98
CA ILE A 135 11.73 -1.19 -16.25
C ILE A 135 10.49 -0.34 -16.50
N LEU A 136 9.82 0.13 -15.44
CA LEU A 136 8.65 1.00 -15.59
C LEU A 136 9.05 2.38 -16.11
N LEU A 137 10.22 2.88 -15.69
CA LEU A 137 10.78 4.16 -16.13
C LEU A 137 11.30 4.09 -17.57
N ASP A 138 11.89 2.95 -17.95
CA ASP A 138 12.36 2.70 -19.32
C ASP A 138 11.22 2.70 -20.34
N HIS A 139 10.02 2.32 -19.90
CA HIS A 139 8.81 2.27 -20.73
C HIS A 139 7.83 3.43 -20.50
N ARG A 140 8.35 4.61 -20.13
CA ARG A 140 7.54 5.81 -19.89
C ARG A 140 6.60 6.18 -21.03
N GLU A 141 6.98 5.89 -22.28
CA GLU A 141 6.18 6.16 -23.47
C GLU A 141 4.93 5.28 -23.56
N ALA A 142 5.01 4.04 -23.06
CA ALA A 142 3.85 3.14 -22.98
C ALA A 142 2.82 3.70 -22.00
N PHE A 143 3.28 4.17 -20.84
CA PHE A 143 2.43 4.86 -19.86
C PHE A 143 1.89 6.18 -20.40
N ALA A 144 2.70 6.98 -21.12
CA ALA A 144 2.24 8.24 -21.71
C ALA A 144 1.10 8.04 -22.71
N ARG A 145 1.19 7.01 -23.56
CA ARG A 145 0.09 6.63 -24.47
C ARG A 145 -1.16 6.20 -23.71
N LEU A 146 -0.99 5.46 -22.62
CA LEU A 146 -2.10 5.03 -21.78
C LEU A 146 -2.82 6.22 -21.13
N PHE A 147 -2.09 7.20 -20.59
CA PHE A 147 -2.68 8.41 -20.02
C PHE A 147 -3.30 9.34 -21.06
N GLN A 148 -2.81 9.32 -22.31
CA GLN A 148 -3.44 10.03 -23.41
C GLN A 148 -4.77 9.37 -23.82
N LYS A 149 -4.83 8.03 -23.82
CA LYS A 149 -6.05 7.26 -24.08
C LYS A 149 -7.09 7.46 -22.96
N TYR A 150 -6.65 7.46 -21.71
CA TYR A 150 -7.52 7.59 -20.54
C TYR A 150 -7.17 8.84 -19.70
N PRO A 151 -7.70 10.03 -20.04
CA PRO A 151 -7.33 11.28 -19.34
C PRO A 151 -7.78 11.32 -17.87
N THR A 152 -8.81 10.55 -17.50
CA THR A 152 -9.31 10.45 -16.12
C THR A 152 -8.53 9.47 -15.24
N LEU A 153 -7.69 8.62 -15.86
CA LEU A 153 -6.94 7.58 -15.17
C LEU A 153 -6.00 8.14 -14.10
N ALA A 154 -5.31 9.25 -14.40
CA ALA A 154 -4.38 9.87 -13.47
C ALA A 154 -5.08 10.29 -12.16
N ALA A 155 -6.28 10.86 -12.25
CA ALA A 155 -7.05 11.25 -11.07
C ALA A 155 -7.48 10.02 -10.24
N GLU A 156 -7.90 8.94 -10.89
CA GLU A 156 -8.30 7.72 -10.20
C GLU A 156 -7.12 7.00 -9.53
N LEU A 157 -5.96 6.91 -10.19
CA LEU A 157 -4.74 6.35 -9.57
C LEU A 157 -4.31 7.17 -8.35
N ASN A 158 -4.37 8.50 -8.42
CA ASN A 158 -4.11 9.36 -7.27
C ASN A 158 -5.12 9.12 -6.12
N ARG A 159 -6.40 8.91 -6.44
CA ARG A 159 -7.42 8.57 -5.44
C ARG A 159 -7.13 7.23 -4.75
N ILE A 160 -6.70 6.22 -5.52
CA ILE A 160 -6.28 4.92 -4.98
C ILE A 160 -5.05 5.09 -4.09
N GLN A 161 -4.07 5.89 -4.52
CA GLN A 161 -2.87 6.19 -3.72
C GLN A 161 -3.25 6.87 -2.40
N GLN A 162 -4.11 7.89 -2.43
CA GLN A 162 -4.58 8.58 -1.22
C GLN A 162 -5.28 7.64 -0.23
N ALA A 163 -5.94 6.57 -0.71
CA ALA A 163 -6.55 5.58 0.17
C ALA A 163 -5.52 4.73 0.95
N THR A 164 -4.27 4.65 0.46
CA THR A 164 -3.17 3.96 1.16
C THR A 164 -2.52 4.83 2.23
N LEU A 165 -2.59 6.15 2.06
CA LEU A 165 -1.96 7.11 2.96
C LEU A 165 -2.74 7.25 4.28
N PRO A 166 -2.07 7.67 5.37
CA PRO A 166 -2.77 8.05 6.59
C PRO A 166 -3.75 9.17 6.28
N PRO A 167 -4.97 9.15 6.87
CA PRO A 167 -5.83 10.31 6.77
C PRO A 167 -5.06 11.53 7.30
N PRO A 168 -5.18 12.70 6.66
CA PRO A 168 -4.57 13.92 7.17
C PRO A 168 -4.99 14.05 8.63
N ALA A 169 -4.04 14.28 9.53
CA ALA A 169 -4.22 14.23 10.97
C ALA A 169 -5.54 14.90 11.34
N ALA A 170 -6.55 14.07 11.64
CA ALA A 170 -7.76 14.58 12.24
C ALA A 170 -7.33 15.01 13.62
N ASP A 171 -7.29 16.31 13.84
CA ASP A 171 -7.25 16.95 15.15
C ASP A 171 -8.17 16.15 16.08
N ASP A 172 -7.53 15.35 16.94
CA ASP A 172 -8.16 14.54 17.98
C ASP A 172 -8.58 15.47 19.12
N ASP A 173 -9.42 16.47 18.85
CA ASP A 173 -9.93 17.34 19.91
C ASP A 173 -11.35 17.86 19.62
N THR A 174 -12.27 17.45 20.51
CA THR A 174 -13.35 18.30 21.07
C THR A 174 -14.66 18.56 20.31
N ASN A 175 -15.28 17.58 19.64
CA ASN A 175 -16.75 17.69 19.43
C ASN A 175 -17.54 16.38 19.51
N GLY A 176 -17.14 15.49 20.43
CA GLY A 176 -17.84 14.23 20.71
C GLY A 176 -19.12 14.36 21.56
N ARG A 177 -19.88 15.47 21.49
CA ARG A 177 -21.04 15.66 22.39
C ARG A 177 -22.41 15.88 21.74
N HIS A 178 -22.51 16.07 20.41
CA HIS A 178 -23.80 16.39 19.77
C HIS A 178 -24.42 15.28 18.90
N ASN A 179 -23.85 14.07 18.83
CA ASN A 179 -24.50 12.98 18.11
C ASN A 179 -24.18 11.59 18.69
N GLN A 180 -24.69 11.33 19.90
CA GLN A 180 -24.56 10.03 20.55
C GLN A 180 -25.61 9.02 20.06
N GLN A 181 -26.67 9.46 19.36
CA GLN A 181 -27.76 8.60 18.92
C GLN A 181 -27.43 7.80 17.64
N GLN A 182 -26.54 8.28 16.76
CA GLN A 182 -26.16 7.55 15.52
C GLN A 182 -24.97 6.60 15.64
N ARG A 183 -24.28 6.52 16.79
CA ARG A 183 -23.03 5.74 16.95
C ARG A 183 -23.23 4.29 17.41
N ARG A 184 -24.46 3.76 17.42
CA ARG A 184 -24.75 2.40 17.93
C ARG A 184 -24.40 1.23 17.00
N GLY A 185 -23.79 1.49 15.83
CA GLY A 185 -23.41 0.42 14.88
C GLY A 185 -22.00 0.53 14.29
N GLN A 186 -21.25 1.61 14.56
CA GLN A 186 -19.90 1.77 14.03
C GLN A 186 -18.89 1.39 15.10
N GLY A 187 -18.30 0.20 14.94
CA GLY A 187 -17.17 -0.25 15.75
C GLY A 187 -16.07 0.82 15.84
N ARG A 188 -15.33 0.78 16.94
CA ARG A 188 -14.22 1.70 17.24
C ARG A 188 -13.34 1.88 16.00
N ALA A 189 -13.18 3.13 15.55
CA ALA A 189 -12.32 3.45 14.40
C ALA A 189 -10.92 2.90 14.68
N VAL A 190 -10.48 1.96 13.84
CA VAL A 190 -9.15 1.36 13.95
C VAL A 190 -8.11 2.44 13.64
N PRO A 191 -7.11 2.66 14.52
CA PRO A 191 -6.00 3.56 14.23
C PRO A 191 -5.33 3.20 12.90
N TRP A 192 -4.88 4.21 12.16
CA TRP A 192 -4.23 3.96 10.88
C TRP A 192 -2.88 3.25 11.08
N THR A 193 -2.64 2.21 10.28
CA THR A 193 -1.38 1.45 10.20
C THR A 193 -1.08 1.15 8.73
N ARG A 194 0.15 0.75 8.41
CA ARG A 194 0.54 0.35 7.05
C ARG A 194 -0.37 -0.73 6.47
N ASP A 195 -0.73 -1.74 7.28
CA ASP A 195 -1.65 -2.81 6.87
C ASP A 195 -3.09 -2.33 6.63
N VAL A 196 -3.55 -1.35 7.41
CA VAL A 196 -4.86 -0.72 7.19
C VAL A 196 -4.83 0.08 5.89
N GLY A 197 -3.75 0.82 5.61
CA GLY A 197 -3.54 1.53 4.35
C GLY A 197 -3.51 0.57 3.16
N LEU A 198 -2.77 -0.54 3.24
CA LEU A 198 -2.71 -1.55 2.18
C LEU A 198 -4.09 -2.18 1.91
N ARG A 199 -4.85 -2.53 2.96
CA ARG A 199 -6.22 -3.05 2.80
C ARG A 199 -7.16 -2.04 2.16
N LYS A 200 -7.07 -0.76 2.55
CA LYS A 200 -7.87 0.32 1.96
C LYS A 200 -7.51 0.55 0.49
N GLY A 201 -6.23 0.60 0.16
CA GLY A 201 -5.75 0.68 -1.22
C GLY A 201 -6.20 -0.49 -2.06
N ALA A 202 -6.07 -1.72 -1.56
CA ALA A 202 -6.54 -2.93 -2.26
C ALA A 202 -8.06 -2.91 -2.49
N ALA A 203 -8.84 -2.42 -1.52
CA ALA A 203 -10.27 -2.24 -1.70
C ALA A 203 -10.60 -1.16 -2.74
N ALA A 204 -9.90 -0.02 -2.72
CA ALA A 204 -10.05 1.05 -3.70
C ALA A 204 -9.68 0.60 -5.11
N LEU A 205 -8.56 -0.11 -5.26
CA LEU A 205 -8.11 -0.69 -6.53
C LEU A 205 -9.11 -1.72 -7.06
N ARG A 206 -9.62 -2.63 -6.20
CA ARG A 206 -10.66 -3.57 -6.61
C ARG A 206 -11.91 -2.85 -7.10
N LYS A 207 -12.36 -1.82 -6.40
CA LYS A 207 -13.51 -1.00 -6.80
C LYS A 207 -13.29 -0.35 -8.16
N ALA A 208 -12.15 0.29 -8.38
CA ALA A 208 -11.81 0.92 -9.64
C ALA A 208 -11.74 -0.09 -10.80
N ARG A 209 -11.20 -1.29 -10.56
CA ARG A 209 -11.15 -2.37 -11.56
C ARG A 209 -12.51 -2.97 -11.90
N THR A 210 -13.48 -2.92 -10.98
CA THR A 210 -14.85 -3.40 -11.23
C THR A 210 -15.75 -2.34 -11.88
N ASP A 211 -15.27 -1.12 -12.03
CA ASP A 211 -16.02 -0.05 -12.69
C ASP A 211 -16.13 -0.35 -14.19
N PRO A 212 -17.36 -0.34 -14.77
CA PRO A 212 -17.58 -0.56 -16.20
C PRO A 212 -17.29 0.67 -17.07
N SER A 213 -16.91 1.80 -16.47
CA SER A 213 -16.51 3.00 -17.21
C SER A 213 -15.14 2.87 -17.87
N GLU A 214 -14.88 3.79 -18.79
CA GLU A 214 -13.58 3.98 -19.44
C GLU A 214 -12.44 4.21 -18.42
N THR A 215 -12.72 4.83 -17.27
CA THR A 215 -11.74 4.95 -16.19
C THR A 215 -11.37 3.58 -15.61
N GLY A 216 -12.34 2.68 -15.46
CA GLY A 216 -12.10 1.30 -15.03
C GLY A 216 -11.31 0.49 -16.06
N ASP A 217 -11.57 0.69 -17.36
CA ASP A 217 -10.77 0.12 -18.45
C ASP A 217 -9.31 0.58 -18.35
N GLY A 218 -9.08 1.88 -18.17
CA GLY A 218 -7.74 2.43 -18.00
C GLY A 218 -7.00 1.86 -16.79
N VAL A 219 -7.69 1.62 -15.67
CA VAL A 219 -7.09 1.00 -14.48
C VAL A 219 -6.72 -0.46 -14.74
N ARG A 220 -7.55 -1.22 -15.48
CA ARG A 220 -7.23 -2.60 -15.87
C ARG A 220 -6.00 -2.66 -16.77
N GLU A 221 -5.97 -1.85 -17.82
CA GLU A 221 -4.87 -1.80 -18.79
C GLU A 221 -3.57 -1.28 -18.14
N PHE A 222 -3.65 -0.35 -17.19
CA PHE A 222 -2.50 0.08 -16.38
C PHE A 222 -1.92 -1.08 -15.56
N CYS A 223 -2.77 -1.81 -14.83
CA CYS A 223 -2.32 -2.95 -14.04
C CYS A 223 -1.71 -4.05 -14.91
N GLU A 224 -2.33 -4.35 -16.05
CA GLU A 224 -1.80 -5.34 -17.01
C GLU A 224 -0.44 -4.92 -17.55
N LEU A 225 -0.26 -3.64 -17.92
CA LEU A 225 1.02 -3.12 -18.39
C LEU A 225 2.10 -3.22 -17.32
N VAL A 226 1.82 -2.81 -16.08
CA VAL A 226 2.78 -2.91 -14.97
C VAL A 226 3.17 -4.37 -14.73
N LEU A 227 2.19 -5.28 -14.63
CA LEU A 227 2.47 -6.71 -14.40
C LEU A 227 3.26 -7.34 -15.55
N PHE A 228 2.94 -6.98 -16.79
CA PHE A 228 3.67 -7.43 -17.97
C PHE A 228 5.12 -6.97 -17.94
N LEU A 229 5.37 -5.69 -17.65
CA LEU A 229 6.73 -5.15 -17.58
C LEU A 229 7.55 -5.77 -16.45
N LEU A 230 6.99 -5.92 -15.24
CA LEU A 230 7.69 -6.57 -14.14
C LEU A 230 8.03 -8.03 -14.44
N SER A 231 7.09 -8.77 -15.04
CA SER A 231 7.33 -10.16 -15.45
C SER A 231 8.44 -10.25 -16.50
N LYS A 232 8.45 -9.33 -17.47
CA LYS A 232 9.50 -9.24 -18.50
C LYS A 232 10.86 -8.93 -17.89
N GLN A 233 10.94 -8.07 -16.88
CA GLN A 233 12.20 -7.79 -16.17
C GLN A 233 12.73 -9.04 -15.47
N GLU A 234 11.87 -9.80 -14.79
CA GLU A 234 12.26 -11.06 -14.15
C GLU A 234 12.80 -12.08 -15.16
N GLU A 235 12.16 -12.19 -16.34
CA GLU A 235 12.63 -13.07 -17.43
C GLU A 235 13.99 -12.63 -17.96
N GLN A 236 14.18 -11.33 -18.20
CA GLN A 236 15.45 -10.77 -18.66
C GLN A 236 16.56 -10.97 -17.63
N GLN A 237 16.26 -10.82 -16.33
CA GLN A 237 17.20 -11.04 -15.25
C GLN A 237 17.61 -12.52 -15.17
N LYS A 238 16.65 -13.44 -15.25
CA LYS A 238 16.92 -14.89 -15.30
C LYS A 238 17.75 -15.28 -16.52
N GLU A 239 17.47 -14.69 -17.68
CA GLU A 239 18.24 -14.94 -18.89
C GLU A 239 19.67 -14.36 -18.81
N LYS A 240 19.83 -13.14 -18.26
CA LYS A 240 21.13 -12.50 -18.02
C LYS A 240 21.97 -13.33 -17.05
N GLU A 241 21.35 -13.81 -15.96
CA GLU A 241 21.98 -14.71 -14.99
C GLU A 241 22.38 -16.04 -15.64
N LYS A 242 21.47 -16.71 -16.35
CA LYS A 242 21.75 -17.96 -17.07
C LYS A 242 22.88 -17.80 -18.08
N ARG A 243 22.89 -16.70 -18.85
CA ARG A 243 23.95 -16.38 -19.80
C ARG A 243 25.28 -16.13 -19.08
N GLY A 244 25.26 -15.46 -17.93
CA GLY A 244 26.43 -15.29 -17.07
C GLY A 244 26.99 -16.61 -16.56
N VAL A 245 26.13 -17.52 -16.09
CA VAL A 245 26.51 -18.87 -15.66
C VAL A 245 27.12 -19.67 -16.82
N ILE A 246 26.47 -19.68 -17.99
CA ILE A 246 26.99 -20.36 -19.19
C ILE A 246 28.35 -19.76 -19.61
N GLY A 247 28.50 -18.44 -19.50
CA GLY A 247 29.77 -17.75 -19.78
C GLY A 247 30.90 -18.24 -18.88
N ARG A 248 30.66 -18.34 -17.56
CA ARG A 248 31.66 -18.84 -16.61
C ARG A 248 32.08 -20.27 -16.88
N VAL A 249 31.12 -21.17 -17.14
CA VAL A 249 31.42 -22.57 -17.46
C VAL A 249 32.26 -22.67 -18.74
N ARG A 250 31.96 -21.87 -19.76
CA ARG A 250 32.76 -21.84 -21.00
C ARG A 250 34.19 -21.35 -20.77
N GLU A 251 34.36 -20.34 -19.93
CA GLU A 251 35.68 -19.80 -19.57
C GLU A 251 36.53 -20.82 -18.81
N GLU A 252 35.92 -21.54 -17.85
CA GLU A 252 36.57 -22.61 -17.09
C GLU A 252 37.02 -23.75 -18.00
N VAL A 253 36.16 -24.25 -18.89
CA VAL A 253 36.51 -25.30 -19.86
C VAL A 253 37.65 -24.84 -20.78
N ALA A 254 37.62 -23.60 -21.28
CA ALA A 254 38.69 -23.08 -22.12
C ALA A 254 40.03 -22.99 -21.37
N ALA A 255 40.01 -22.65 -20.07
CA ALA A 255 41.20 -22.61 -19.23
C ALA A 255 41.79 -24.02 -19.01
N GLU A 256 40.94 -25.02 -18.78
CA GLU A 256 41.37 -26.42 -18.68
C GLU A 256 41.99 -26.92 -20.00
N GLU A 257 41.35 -26.65 -21.13
CA GLU A 257 41.85 -27.02 -22.46
C GLU A 257 43.22 -26.39 -22.75
N MET A 258 43.40 -25.10 -22.44
CA MET A 258 44.70 -24.44 -22.58
C MET A 258 45.78 -25.10 -21.71
N GLY A 259 45.46 -25.47 -20.47
CA GLY A 259 46.40 -26.17 -19.58
C GLY A 259 46.80 -27.56 -20.09
N VAL A 260 45.88 -28.28 -20.73
CA VAL A 260 46.18 -29.58 -21.38
C VAL A 260 47.10 -29.38 -22.58
N ILE A 261 46.83 -28.38 -23.44
CA ILE A 261 47.68 -28.07 -24.60
C ILE A 261 49.09 -27.72 -24.14
N GLU A 262 49.24 -26.89 -23.11
CA GLU A 262 50.56 -26.54 -22.56
C GLU A 262 51.34 -27.78 -22.08
N ARG A 263 50.65 -28.74 -21.44
CA ARG A 263 51.26 -29.99 -21.01
C ARG A 263 51.73 -30.84 -22.20
N LEU A 264 50.89 -30.98 -23.22
CA LEU A 264 51.22 -31.74 -24.43
C LEU A 264 52.43 -31.13 -25.17
N LEU A 265 52.46 -29.81 -25.34
CA LEU A 265 53.59 -29.12 -25.98
C LEU A 265 54.89 -29.31 -25.21
N ARG A 266 54.83 -29.39 -23.87
CA ARG A 266 56.00 -29.67 -23.03
C ARG A 266 56.52 -31.10 -23.20
N GLU A 267 55.62 -32.06 -23.37
CA GLU A 267 55.96 -33.48 -23.58
C GLU A 267 56.49 -33.75 -25.00
N GLU A 268 56.03 -33.03 -26.02
CA GLU A 268 56.50 -33.17 -27.41
C GLU A 268 57.89 -32.56 -27.64
N GLY A 269 58.23 -31.49 -26.91
CA GLY A 269 59.50 -30.77 -27.06
C GLY A 269 60.71 -31.36 -26.31
N GLY A 270 60.57 -32.52 -25.68
CA GLY A 270 61.63 -33.25 -24.97
C GLY A 270 62.06 -34.52 -25.72
#